data_AF-A0A846GDK5-F1
#
_entry.id   AF-A0A846GDK5-F1
#
_cell.length_a   1.000
_cell.length_b   1.000
_cell.length_c   1.000
_cell.angle_alpha   90.00
_cell.angle_beta   90.00
_cell.angle_gamma   90.00
#
_symmetry.space_group_name_H-M   'P 1'
#
loop_
_entity.id
_entity.type
_entity.pdbx_description
1 polymer ?
#
loop_
_entity_poly.entity_id
_entity_poly.type
_entity_poly.pdbx_seq_one_letter_code
_entity_poly.pdbx_strand_id
1 'polypeptide(L)'
;MSAKTKFNPIPRKTVIAEFPSGEIRIEDGSDGAWILFDCDCLDALPYCRAQCCGLRGTYVHQEEQDYANYESYFDQNAQLLLLKRDADGMCYALNRETKTCEIYNNRPQVCRDFHCTRGPDMRGFKLSNKVHRQSND
;
A
#
# COMPACT_ATOMS: atom_id res chain seq x y z
N MET A 1 7.93 -6.41 47.29
CA MET A 1 8.67 -6.94 46.13
C MET A 1 7.81 -6.74 44.90
N SER A 2 8.07 -5.71 44.10
CA SER A 2 7.29 -5.43 42.88
C SER A 2 7.71 -6.41 41.79
N ALA A 3 6.75 -7.15 41.23
CA ALA A 3 7.02 -8.10 40.16
C ALA A 3 7.59 -7.34 38.96
N LYS A 4 8.88 -7.57 38.66
CA LYS A 4 9.48 -7.09 37.42
C LYS A 4 8.78 -7.83 36.28
N THR A 5 7.92 -7.11 35.55
CA THR A 5 7.33 -7.60 34.30
C THR A 5 8.48 -8.05 33.41
N LYS A 6 8.54 -9.37 33.09
CA LYS A 6 9.57 -9.90 32.19
C LYS A 6 9.42 -9.19 30.85
N PHE A 7 10.43 -8.43 30.46
CA PHE A 7 10.49 -7.82 29.14
C PHE A 7 10.73 -8.94 28.13
N ASN A 8 9.71 -9.28 27.35
CA ASN A 8 9.91 -10.09 26.16
C ASN A 8 10.49 -9.18 25.08
N PRO A 9 11.71 -9.46 24.57
CA PRO A 9 12.26 -8.66 23.47
C PRO A 9 11.34 -8.78 22.26
N ILE A 10 10.86 -7.64 21.76
CA ILE A 10 10.11 -7.58 20.51
C ILE A 10 11.07 -7.95 19.38
N PRO A 11 10.75 -8.95 18.53
CA PRO A 11 11.59 -9.29 17.39
C PRO A 11 11.72 -8.09 16.46
N ARG A 12 12.96 -7.75 16.06
CA ARG A 12 13.20 -6.65 15.10
C ARG A 12 12.50 -6.86 13.77
N LYS A 13 12.26 -8.12 13.38
CA LYS A 13 11.52 -8.53 12.20
C LYS A 13 10.53 -9.62 12.60
N THR A 14 9.28 -9.46 12.22
CA THR A 14 8.23 -10.47 12.34
C THR A 14 7.56 -10.64 11.00
N VAL A 15 7.72 -11.79 10.35
CA VAL A 15 7.00 -12.10 9.10
C VAL A 15 5.55 -12.42 9.44
N ILE A 16 4.61 -11.72 8.79
CA ILE A 16 3.17 -11.91 9.01
C ILE A 16 2.50 -12.70 7.88
N ALA A 17 3.14 -12.75 6.72
CA ALA A 17 2.72 -13.59 5.59
C ALA A 17 3.92 -13.87 4.67
N GLU A 18 3.98 -15.09 4.16
CA GLU A 18 4.97 -15.54 3.17
C GLU A 18 4.26 -15.89 1.87
N PHE A 19 4.90 -15.57 0.75
CA PHE A 19 4.40 -15.79 -0.59
C PHE A 19 5.53 -16.23 -1.52
N PRO A 20 5.21 -16.81 -2.69
CA PRO A 20 6.24 -17.11 -3.70
C PRO A 20 7.04 -15.88 -4.13
N SER A 21 6.42 -14.70 -4.18
CA SER A 21 7.09 -13.45 -4.58
C SER A 21 7.82 -12.72 -3.44
N GLY A 22 7.70 -13.18 -2.19
CA GLY A 22 8.35 -12.56 -1.04
C GLY A 22 7.54 -12.64 0.24
N GLU A 23 7.48 -11.55 1.00
CA GLU A 23 6.90 -11.54 2.34
C GLU A 23 6.25 -10.20 2.69
N ILE A 24 5.30 -10.25 3.62
CA ILE A 24 4.87 -9.07 4.37
C ILE A 24 5.40 -9.23 5.78
N ARG A 25 6.05 -8.19 6.30
CA ARG A 25 6.67 -8.23 7.62
C ARG A 25 6.41 -6.96 8.41
N ILE A 26 6.50 -7.08 9.73
CA ILE A 26 6.62 -5.97 10.65
C ILE A 26 8.08 -5.83 11.04
N GLU A 27 8.64 -4.63 10.91
CA GLU A 27 9.96 -4.28 11.43
C GLU A 27 9.83 -3.26 12.56
N ASP A 28 10.46 -3.55 13.70
CA ASP A 28 10.56 -2.64 14.84
C ASP A 28 11.97 -2.06 14.94
N GLY A 29 12.05 -0.73 15.07
CA GLY A 29 13.29 0.02 15.03
C GLY A 29 13.29 1.25 15.92
N SER A 30 14.39 2.01 15.85
CA SER A 30 14.59 3.22 16.66
C SER A 30 13.66 4.38 16.30
N ASP A 31 12.86 4.25 15.25
CA ASP A 31 11.86 5.23 14.80
C ASP A 31 10.42 4.70 14.85
N GLY A 32 10.22 3.50 15.40
CA GLY A 32 8.92 2.86 15.60
C GLY A 32 8.79 1.52 14.87
N ALA A 33 7.54 1.04 14.80
CA ALA A 33 7.19 -0.20 14.11
C ALA A 33 6.55 0.11 12.76
N TRP A 34 6.92 -0.66 11.73
CA TRP A 34 6.52 -0.47 10.34
C TRP A 34 6.05 -1.80 9.75
N ILE A 35 5.02 -1.78 8.90
CA ILE A 35 4.62 -2.92 8.06
C ILE A 35 5.15 -2.72 6.64
N LEU A 36 5.92 -3.69 6.15
CA LEU A 36 6.55 -3.68 4.84
C LEU A 36 5.92 -4.77 3.97
N PHE A 37 5.68 -4.43 2.70
CA PHE A 37 5.06 -5.32 1.71
C PHE A 37 6.10 -5.65 0.65
N ASP A 38 7.04 -6.54 0.95
CA ASP A 38 8.12 -6.91 0.03
C ASP A 38 7.73 -8.17 -0.74
N CYS A 39 6.67 -8.04 -1.53
CA CYS A 39 6.10 -9.07 -2.37
C CYS A 39 5.34 -8.40 -3.53
N ASP A 40 4.97 -9.19 -4.52
CA ASP A 40 4.20 -8.71 -5.67
C ASP A 40 2.83 -8.20 -5.25
N CYS A 41 2.28 -7.27 -6.04
CA CYS A 41 1.01 -6.63 -5.72
C CYS A 41 -0.15 -7.62 -5.54
N LEU A 42 -0.24 -8.70 -6.34
CA LEU A 42 -1.31 -9.71 -6.21
C LEU A 42 -1.23 -10.46 -4.88
N ASP A 43 -0.02 -10.81 -4.45
CA ASP A 43 0.21 -11.47 -3.16
C ASP A 43 -0.11 -10.53 -1.99
N ALA A 44 0.15 -9.24 -2.17
CA ALA A 44 -0.17 -8.22 -1.19
C ALA A 44 -1.68 -7.92 -1.04
N LEU A 45 -2.51 -8.15 -2.08
CA LEU A 45 -3.91 -7.68 -2.11
C LEU A 45 -4.76 -8.04 -0.87
N PRO A 46 -4.71 -9.28 -0.33
CA PRO A 46 -5.49 -9.64 0.87
C PRO A 46 -5.15 -8.79 2.11
N TYR A 47 -3.95 -8.20 2.14
CA TYR A 47 -3.42 -7.44 3.28
C TYR A 47 -3.39 -5.93 3.00
N CYS A 48 -3.15 -5.53 1.74
CA CYS A 48 -3.07 -4.15 1.27
C CYS A 48 -4.41 -3.41 1.34
N ARG A 49 -5.53 -4.14 1.23
CA ARG A 49 -6.90 -3.59 1.26
C ARG A 49 -7.16 -2.53 0.18
N ALA A 50 -6.69 -2.78 -1.04
CA ALA A 50 -6.87 -1.90 -2.21
C ALA A 50 -6.38 -0.45 -2.02
N GLN A 51 -5.25 -0.27 -1.33
CA GLN A 51 -4.70 1.06 -1.02
C GLN A 51 -4.48 1.94 -2.27
N CYS A 52 -4.04 1.36 -3.40
CA CYS A 52 -3.88 2.09 -4.65
C CYS A 52 -5.19 2.70 -5.16
N CYS A 53 -6.32 1.98 -5.02
CA CYS A 53 -7.64 2.47 -5.41
C CYS A 53 -8.14 3.61 -4.52
N GLY A 54 -7.57 3.77 -3.33
CA GLY A 54 -7.86 4.89 -2.43
C GLY A 54 -7.12 6.18 -2.77
N LEU A 55 -6.05 6.13 -3.59
CA LEU A 55 -5.26 7.32 -3.93
C LEU A 55 -6.06 8.33 -4.75
N ARG A 56 -6.05 9.60 -4.36
CA ARG A 56 -6.69 10.70 -5.09
C ARG A 56 -5.76 11.24 -6.17
N GLY A 57 -6.36 11.79 -7.24
CA GLY A 57 -5.58 12.44 -8.31
C GLY A 57 -4.81 11.45 -9.19
N THR A 58 -5.25 10.20 -9.25
CA THR A 58 -4.68 9.20 -10.16
C THR A 58 -4.98 9.59 -11.60
N TYR A 59 -3.98 10.12 -12.29
CA TYR A 59 -4.10 10.57 -13.67
C TYR A 59 -3.84 9.44 -14.67
N VAL A 60 -4.27 9.64 -15.90
CA VAL A 60 -4.04 8.71 -17.01
C VAL A 60 -3.48 9.52 -18.17
N HIS A 61 -2.47 8.99 -18.86
CA HIS A 61 -1.99 9.63 -20.09
C HIS A 61 -3.01 9.46 -21.23
N GLN A 62 -3.15 10.46 -22.09
CA GLN A 62 -4.11 10.41 -23.21
C GLN A 62 -3.89 9.17 -24.09
N GLU A 63 -2.63 8.82 -24.38
CA GLU A 63 -2.28 7.61 -25.14
C GLU A 63 -2.79 6.33 -24.49
N GLU A 64 -2.71 6.20 -23.16
CA GLU A 64 -3.24 5.04 -22.45
C GLU A 64 -4.77 5.00 -22.49
N GLN A 65 -5.42 6.17 -22.37
CA GLN A 65 -6.89 6.28 -22.46
C GLN A 65 -7.39 5.88 -23.85
N ASP A 66 -6.71 6.31 -24.91
CA ASP A 66 -7.14 6.07 -26.30
C ASP A 66 -7.18 4.56 -26.63
N TYR A 67 -6.28 3.77 -26.03
CA TYR A 67 -6.25 2.31 -26.21
C TYR A 67 -7.15 1.55 -25.23
N ALA A 68 -7.13 1.92 -23.94
CA ALA A 68 -7.75 1.12 -22.89
C ALA A 68 -9.17 1.55 -22.51
N ASN A 69 -9.57 2.76 -22.91
CA ASN A 69 -10.88 3.35 -22.64
C ASN A 69 -11.32 3.24 -21.16
N TYR A 70 -10.49 3.77 -20.25
CA TYR A 70 -10.80 3.76 -18.82
C TYR A 70 -11.99 4.65 -18.49
N GLU A 71 -12.70 4.31 -17.41
CA GLU A 71 -13.64 5.20 -16.74
C GLU A 71 -12.87 6.38 -16.12
N SER A 72 -12.82 7.50 -16.84
CA SER A 72 -12.05 8.68 -16.49
C SER A 72 -12.81 9.98 -16.86
N TYR A 73 -12.32 11.11 -16.36
CA TYR A 73 -12.84 12.43 -16.69
C TYR A 73 -11.72 13.46 -16.73
N PHE A 74 -11.89 14.51 -17.52
CA PHE A 74 -10.91 15.61 -17.57
C PHE A 74 -11.16 16.58 -16.41
N ASP A 75 -10.15 16.74 -15.54
CA ASP A 75 -10.19 17.71 -14.45
C ASP A 75 -9.66 19.06 -14.92
N GLN A 76 -10.52 20.09 -14.91
CA GLN A 76 -10.18 21.43 -15.38
C GLN A 76 -9.15 22.14 -14.50
N ASN A 77 -9.04 21.81 -13.22
CA ASN A 77 -8.09 22.48 -12.33
C ASN A 77 -6.69 21.87 -12.48
N ALA A 78 -6.63 20.54 -12.54
CA ALA A 78 -5.38 19.82 -12.73
C ALA A 78 -4.89 19.85 -14.18
N GLN A 79 -5.78 20.12 -15.15
CA GLN A 79 -5.51 19.99 -16.59
C GLN A 79 -5.03 18.57 -16.95
N LEU A 80 -5.63 17.57 -16.32
CA LEU A 80 -5.27 16.16 -16.46
C LEU A 80 -6.53 15.29 -16.59
N LEU A 81 -6.39 14.17 -17.29
CA LEU A 81 -7.38 13.11 -17.28
C LEU A 81 -7.21 12.28 -16.01
N LEU A 82 -8.26 12.17 -15.19
CA LEU A 82 -8.23 11.46 -13.91
C LEU A 82 -9.14 10.23 -13.94
N LEU A 83 -8.72 9.14 -13.30
CA LEU A 83 -9.59 7.99 -13.09
C LEU A 83 -10.82 8.38 -12.26
N LYS A 84 -11.98 7.91 -12.71
CA LYS A 84 -13.25 8.13 -12.02
C LYS A 84 -13.23 7.48 -10.65
N ARG A 85 -13.87 8.15 -9.71
CA ARG A 85 -14.10 7.68 -8.35
C ARG A 85 -15.58 7.53 -8.11
N ASP A 86 -15.92 6.63 -7.21
CA ASP A 86 -17.29 6.41 -6.77
C ASP A 86 -17.60 7.22 -5.50
N ALA A 87 -18.83 7.16 -5.03
CA ALA A 87 -19.31 7.93 -3.88
C ALA A 87 -18.58 7.58 -2.56
N ASP A 88 -18.03 6.36 -2.45
CA ASP A 88 -17.18 5.92 -1.33
C ASP A 88 -15.77 6.54 -1.38
N GLY A 89 -15.47 7.28 -2.44
CA GLY A 89 -14.17 7.88 -2.67
C GLY A 89 -13.11 6.86 -3.07
N MET A 90 -13.45 5.65 -3.53
CA MET A 90 -12.51 4.70 -4.13
C MET A 90 -12.54 4.81 -5.65
N CYS A 91 -11.50 4.31 -6.32
CA CYS A 91 -11.47 4.16 -7.78
C CYS A 91 -12.66 3.31 -8.25
N TYR A 92 -13.30 3.74 -9.34
CA TYR A 92 -14.47 3.08 -9.90
C TYR A 92 -14.22 1.59 -10.22
N ALA A 93 -13.02 1.25 -10.72
CA ALA A 93 -12.62 -0.10 -11.10
C ALA A 93 -12.28 -1.05 -9.91
N LEU A 94 -12.55 -0.63 -8.66
CA LEU A 94 -12.38 -1.49 -7.49
C LEU A 94 -13.55 -2.46 -7.36
N ASN A 95 -13.28 -3.76 -7.29
CA ASN A 95 -14.28 -4.72 -6.81
C ASN A 95 -14.37 -4.63 -5.27
N ARG A 96 -15.51 -4.19 -4.75
CA ARG A 96 -15.67 -3.88 -3.31
C ARG A 96 -15.68 -5.14 -2.44
N GLU A 97 -16.11 -6.27 -2.98
CA GLU A 97 -16.21 -7.54 -2.25
C GLU A 97 -14.84 -8.19 -2.12
N THR A 98 -14.13 -8.35 -3.24
CA THR A 98 -12.83 -9.03 -3.30
C THR A 98 -11.65 -8.12 -2.97
N LYS A 99 -11.86 -6.79 -2.97
CA LYS A 99 -10.80 -5.77 -2.84
C LYS A 99 -9.72 -5.88 -3.93
N THR A 100 -10.11 -6.33 -5.13
CA THR A 100 -9.23 -6.44 -6.29
C THR A 100 -9.60 -5.44 -7.38
N CYS A 101 -8.65 -5.12 -8.27
CA CYS A 101 -8.88 -4.19 -9.37
C CYS A 101 -9.43 -4.95 -10.59
N GLU A 102 -10.57 -4.52 -11.14
CA GLU A 102 -11.21 -5.18 -12.28
C GLU A 102 -10.43 -4.97 -13.59
N ILE A 103 -9.60 -3.93 -13.65
CA ILE A 103 -8.71 -3.64 -14.78
C ILE A 103 -7.26 -4.05 -14.50
N TYR A 104 -6.98 -4.97 -13.55
CA TYR A 104 -5.63 -5.25 -13.04
C TYR A 104 -4.54 -5.43 -14.14
N ASN A 105 -4.84 -6.24 -15.15
CA ASN A 105 -3.91 -6.53 -16.24
C ASN A 105 -3.70 -5.33 -17.19
N ASN A 106 -4.69 -4.46 -17.29
CA ASN A 106 -4.66 -3.28 -18.14
C ASN A 106 -4.64 -1.98 -17.32
N ARG A 107 -4.07 -1.97 -16.10
CA ARG A 107 -4.04 -0.77 -15.27
C ARG A 107 -3.24 0.36 -15.95
N PRO A 108 -3.59 1.64 -15.78
CA PRO A 108 -2.73 2.72 -16.25
C PRO A 108 -1.37 2.69 -15.53
N GLN A 109 -0.34 3.26 -16.14
CA GLN A 109 1.05 3.18 -15.70
C GLN A 109 1.22 3.65 -14.26
N VAL A 110 0.57 4.76 -13.88
CA VAL A 110 0.58 5.27 -12.50
C VAL A 110 0.08 4.24 -11.47
N CYS A 111 -0.85 3.36 -11.85
CA CYS A 111 -1.34 2.28 -11.00
C CYS A 111 -0.40 1.07 -10.99
N ARG A 112 0.37 0.84 -12.06
CA ARG A 112 1.41 -0.20 -12.11
C ARG A 112 2.63 0.18 -11.29
N ASP A 113 3.00 1.46 -11.30
CA ASP A 113 4.14 2.01 -10.56
C ASP A 113 3.88 2.07 -9.06
N PHE A 114 2.61 2.03 -8.65
CA PHE A 114 2.28 1.97 -7.24
C PHE A 114 2.73 0.66 -6.61
N HIS A 115 3.56 0.78 -5.58
CA HIS A 115 3.89 -0.30 -4.68
C HIS A 115 3.44 0.05 -3.26
N CYS A 116 2.97 -0.94 -2.48
CA CYS A 116 2.52 -0.70 -1.11
C CYS A 116 3.65 -0.15 -0.20
N THR A 117 4.89 -0.51 -0.50
CA THR A 117 6.09 0.03 0.15
C THR A 117 6.51 1.42 -0.37
N ARG A 118 5.72 2.07 -1.26
CA ARG A 118 5.90 3.45 -1.79
C ARG A 118 7.30 3.84 -2.32
N GLY A 119 8.10 2.87 -2.75
CA GLY A 119 9.41 3.09 -3.39
C GLY A 119 10.62 2.77 -2.50
N PRO A 120 11.85 2.83 -3.05
CA PRO A 120 13.08 2.41 -2.36
C PRO A 120 13.40 3.24 -1.11
N ASP A 121 12.95 4.50 -1.07
CA ASP A 121 13.22 5.42 0.03
C ASP A 121 12.16 5.35 1.15
N MET A 122 11.08 4.60 0.95
CA MET A 122 9.94 4.54 1.87
C MET A 122 9.95 3.21 2.62
N ARG A 123 9.93 3.29 3.96
CA ARG A 123 9.78 2.11 4.83
C ARG A 123 8.29 1.82 5.01
N GLY A 124 7.65 1.13 4.08
CA GLY A 124 6.28 0.59 4.28
C GLY A 124 5.25 1.57 4.88
N PHE A 125 4.36 1.06 5.74
CA PHE A 125 3.43 1.89 6.52
C PHE A 125 3.79 1.89 8.00
N LYS A 126 3.79 3.06 8.63
CA LYS A 126 4.08 3.18 10.05
C LYS A 126 2.91 2.68 10.89
N LEU A 127 3.15 1.71 11.77
CA LEU A 127 2.17 1.16 12.70
C LEU A 127 2.18 1.87 14.05
N SER A 128 3.36 2.34 14.49
CA SER A 128 3.52 2.95 15.80
C SER A 128 4.66 3.96 15.82
N ASN A 129 4.45 5.08 16.50
CA ASN A 129 5.51 6.04 16.85
C ASN A 129 6.24 5.66 18.14
N LYS A 130 5.80 4.61 18.86
CA LYS A 130 6.48 4.17 20.08
C LYS A 130 7.84 3.63 19.68
N VAL A 131 8.87 4.34 20.10
CA VAL A 131 10.26 3.92 19.89
C VAL A 131 10.60 2.89 20.95
N HIS A 132 10.87 1.66 20.53
CA HIS A 132 11.48 0.67 21.39
C HIS A 132 12.99 0.87 21.37
N ARG A 133 13.47 1.85 22.16
CA ARG A 133 14.89 1.91 22.51
C ARG A 133 15.15 0.71 23.41
N GLN A 134 15.71 -0.35 22.86
CA GLN A 134 16.49 -1.26 23.69
C GLN A 134 17.73 -0.46 24.10
N SER A 135 17.63 0.27 25.22
CA SER A 135 18.81 0.57 26.00
C SER A 135 19.38 -0.80 26.38
N ASN A 136 20.42 -1.22 25.67
CA ASN A 136 21.38 -2.12 26.27
C ASN A 136 21.86 -1.44 27.56
N ASP A 137 21.92 -2.20 28.65
CA ASP A 137 22.58 -1.80 29.89
C ASP A 137 23.96 -1.15 29.62
#